data_AF-A0A9X9HXE6-F1
#
_entry.id   AF-A0A9X9HXE6-F1
#
_cell.length_a   1.000
_cell.length_b   1.000
_cell.length_c   1.000
_cell.angle_alpha   90.00
_cell.angle_beta   90.00
_cell.angle_gamma   90.00
#
_symmetry.space_group_name_H-M   'P 1'
#
loop_
_entity.id
_entity.type
_entity.pdbx_description
1 polymer ?
#
loop_
_entity_poly.entity_id
_entity_poly.type
_entity_poly.pdbx_seq_one_letter_code
_entity_poly.pdbx_strand_id
1 'polypeptide(L)'
;MYDNIRFHLDEDYPDQLPPENAATHIGMYWQWAAQAGLINPVWQTAPETAADFAAMTSGKISGRHFLLKHMDGALTADDFTELGQRFTEFYYTDEEEGYGAFMEDYILALDTPSLGGFYHVKNTPETFAKLTPVFQTAFEKWKSSLKAEK
;
A
#
# COMPACT_ATOMS: atom_id res chain seq x y z
N MET A 1 -3.61 10.69 8.45
CA MET A 1 -4.15 9.65 7.56
C MET A 1 -3.26 9.64 6.33
N TYR A 2 -2.80 8.47 5.89
CA TYR A 2 -1.88 8.35 4.77
C TYR A 2 -2.61 8.18 3.44
N ASP A 3 -3.69 7.40 3.44
CA ASP A 3 -4.42 7.06 2.24
C ASP A 3 -5.87 6.69 2.59
N ASN A 4 -6.80 6.94 1.67
CA ASN A 4 -8.18 6.52 1.79
C ASN A 4 -8.82 6.38 0.41
N ILE A 5 -9.56 5.29 0.21
CA ILE A 5 -10.35 5.08 -0.99
C ILE A 5 -11.23 6.29 -1.36
N ARG A 6 -11.80 6.99 -0.37
CA ARG A 6 -12.64 8.18 -0.57
C ARG A 6 -11.89 9.34 -1.25
N PHE A 7 -10.60 9.52 -0.96
CA PHE A 7 -9.79 10.56 -1.61
C PHE A 7 -9.72 10.36 -3.13
N HIS A 8 -9.73 9.11 -3.57
CA HIS A 8 -9.69 8.77 -4.99
C HIS A 8 -11.06 8.81 -5.65
N LEU A 9 -12.11 8.41 -4.94
CA LEU A 9 -13.47 8.34 -5.48
C LEU A 9 -14.12 9.72 -5.65
N ASP A 10 -13.73 10.68 -4.82
CA ASP A 10 -14.30 12.04 -4.83
C ASP A 10 -13.61 12.98 -5.86
N GLU A 11 -12.57 12.50 -6.55
CA GLU A 11 -11.81 13.21 -7.58
C GLU A 11 -12.24 12.78 -9.01
N ASP A 12 -11.31 12.76 -9.98
CA ASP A 12 -11.54 12.35 -11.37
C ASP A 12 -11.48 10.82 -11.52
N TYR A 13 -12.31 10.12 -10.74
CA TYR A 13 -12.36 8.65 -10.76
C TYR A 13 -13.07 8.14 -12.02
N PRO A 14 -12.54 7.13 -12.73
CA PRO A 14 -13.17 6.65 -13.95
C PRO A 14 -14.52 5.94 -13.69
N ASP A 15 -15.61 6.51 -14.20
CA ASP A 15 -16.99 6.02 -14.03
C ASP A 15 -17.22 4.54 -14.39
N GLN A 16 -16.42 4.00 -15.31
CA GLN A 16 -16.52 2.61 -15.76
C GLN A 16 -15.84 1.60 -14.84
N LEU A 17 -15.08 2.04 -13.84
CA LEU A 17 -14.38 1.16 -12.91
C LEU A 17 -15.17 0.95 -11.62
N PRO A 18 -15.16 -0.26 -11.06
CA PRO A 18 -15.80 -0.49 -9.78
C PRO A 18 -15.03 0.27 -8.67
N PRO A 19 -15.70 0.77 -7.61
CA PRO A 19 -15.03 1.55 -6.56
C PRO A 19 -13.87 0.83 -5.89
N GLU A 20 -13.92 -0.49 -5.79
CA GLU A 20 -12.83 -1.32 -5.24
C GLU A 20 -11.48 -1.12 -5.94
N ASN A 21 -11.45 -0.65 -7.19
CA ASN A 21 -10.20 -0.40 -7.87
C ASN A 21 -9.39 0.75 -7.22
N ALA A 22 -10.06 1.74 -6.63
CA ALA A 22 -9.44 2.79 -5.81
C ALA A 22 -8.74 2.25 -4.55
N ALA A 23 -8.97 1.00 -4.14
CA ALA A 23 -8.29 0.37 -3.01
C ALA A 23 -7.07 -0.48 -3.45
N THR A 24 -6.77 -0.59 -4.75
CA THR A 24 -5.79 -1.56 -5.25
C THR A 24 -4.36 -1.19 -4.87
N HIS A 25 -3.92 0.04 -5.14
CA HIS A 25 -2.58 0.51 -4.79
C HIS A 25 -2.37 0.51 -3.27
N ILE A 26 -3.38 0.98 -2.52
CA ILE A 26 -3.41 0.97 -1.05
C ILE A 26 -3.22 -0.44 -0.50
N GLY A 27 -4.00 -1.39 -1.02
CA GLY A 27 -3.96 -2.78 -0.59
C GLY A 27 -2.66 -3.48 -0.93
N MET A 28 -2.05 -3.18 -2.09
CA MET A 28 -0.76 -3.73 -2.48
C MET A 28 0.36 -3.25 -1.56
N TYR A 29 0.38 -1.96 -1.22
CA TYR A 29 1.32 -1.42 -0.25
C TYR A 29 1.14 -2.06 1.13
N TRP A 30 -0.11 -2.12 1.61
CA TRP A 30 -0.45 -2.73 2.89
C TRP A 30 0.03 -4.18 3.01
N GLN A 31 -0.21 -4.99 1.99
CA GLN A 31 0.23 -6.39 1.98
C GLN A 31 1.75 -6.51 2.05
N TRP A 32 2.49 -5.67 1.31
CA TRP A 32 3.95 -5.66 1.37
C TRP A 32 4.45 -5.19 2.75
N ALA A 33 3.90 -4.09 3.28
CA ALA A 33 4.29 -3.56 4.59
C ALA A 33 4.08 -4.60 5.70
N ALA A 34 3.01 -5.38 5.60
CA ALA A 34 2.75 -6.50 6.50
C ALA A 34 3.81 -7.60 6.41
N GLN A 35 4.20 -8.00 5.19
CA GLN A 35 5.27 -8.97 4.96
C GLN A 35 6.65 -8.45 5.41
N ALA A 36 6.88 -7.14 5.34
CA ALA A 36 8.10 -6.47 5.78
C ALA A 36 8.17 -6.24 7.30
N GLY A 37 7.12 -6.59 8.05
CA GLY A 37 7.07 -6.42 9.50
C GLY A 37 6.93 -4.96 9.95
N LEU A 38 6.34 -4.10 9.12
CA LEU A 38 6.19 -2.66 9.38
C LEU A 38 4.86 -2.30 10.04
N ILE A 39 3.90 -3.22 10.06
CA ILE A 39 2.53 -2.98 10.51
C ILE A 39 2.35 -3.27 12.01
N ASN A 40 1.39 -2.59 12.65
CA ASN A 40 1.09 -2.74 14.07
C ASN A 40 0.73 -4.21 14.39
N PRO A 41 1.44 -4.89 15.33
CA PRO A 41 1.22 -6.31 15.62
C PRO A 41 -0.20 -6.69 16.03
N VAL A 42 -1.04 -5.73 16.44
CA VAL A 42 -2.46 -5.96 16.77
C VAL A 42 -3.21 -6.65 15.62
N TRP A 43 -2.88 -6.34 14.36
CA TRP A 43 -3.49 -6.97 13.18
C TRP A 43 -3.22 -8.48 13.09
N GLN A 44 -2.19 -8.97 13.77
CA GLN A 44 -1.80 -10.39 13.78
C GLN A 44 -2.41 -11.14 14.96
N THR A 45 -2.82 -10.43 16.01
CA THR A 45 -3.21 -11.03 17.30
C THR A 45 -4.68 -10.83 17.64
N ALA A 46 -5.34 -9.81 17.07
CA ALA A 46 -6.74 -9.55 17.34
C ALA A 46 -7.64 -10.61 16.69
N PRO A 47 -8.61 -11.20 17.42
CA PRO A 47 -9.44 -12.31 16.91
C PRO A 47 -10.18 -12.01 15.61
N GLU A 48 -10.56 -10.75 15.39
CA GLU A 48 -11.29 -10.28 14.22
C GLU A 48 -10.46 -10.24 12.94
N THR A 49 -9.13 -10.12 13.04
CA THR A 49 -8.24 -9.87 11.90
C THR A 49 -7.18 -10.94 11.71
N ALA A 50 -6.75 -11.63 12.76
CA ALA A 50 -5.60 -12.53 12.74
C ALA A 50 -5.65 -13.62 11.65
N ALA A 51 -6.82 -14.22 11.42
CA ALA A 51 -6.99 -15.27 10.41
C ALA A 51 -6.80 -14.72 8.98
N ASP A 52 -7.40 -13.56 8.69
CA ASP A 52 -7.26 -12.91 7.39
C ASP A 52 -5.87 -12.30 7.22
N PHE A 53 -5.23 -11.85 8.30
CA PHE A 53 -3.85 -11.36 8.25
C PHE A 53 -2.89 -12.48 7.83
N ALA A 54 -3.03 -13.67 8.41
CA ALA A 54 -2.27 -14.84 8.00
C ALA A 54 -2.59 -15.27 6.54
N ALA A 55 -3.86 -15.17 6.13
CA ALA A 55 -4.24 -15.44 4.74
C ALA A 55 -3.64 -14.42 3.76
N MET A 56 -3.60 -13.15 4.13
CA MET A 56 -3.06 -12.06 3.32
C MET A 56 -1.55 -12.17 3.16
N THR A 57 -0.83 -12.35 4.27
CA THR A 57 0.64 -12.47 4.26
C THR A 57 1.11 -13.72 3.52
N SER A 58 0.30 -14.80 3.48
CA SER A 58 0.56 -16.00 2.67
C SER A 58 0.06 -15.91 1.22
N GLY A 59 -0.55 -14.79 0.81
CA GLY A 59 -1.03 -14.56 -0.56
C GLY A 59 -2.35 -15.26 -0.92
N LYS A 60 -3.07 -15.83 0.06
CA LYS A 60 -4.38 -16.46 -0.16
C LYS A 60 -5.49 -15.43 -0.39
N ILE A 61 -5.37 -14.27 0.24
CA ILE A 61 -6.20 -13.09 -0.04
C ILE A 61 -5.27 -11.91 -0.38
N SER A 62 -5.74 -10.96 -1.19
CA SER A 62 -4.99 -9.74 -1.47
C SER A 62 -5.06 -8.76 -0.32
N GLY A 63 -4.07 -7.86 -0.17
CA GLY A 63 -4.18 -6.75 0.77
C GLY A 63 -5.37 -5.83 0.51
N ARG A 64 -5.81 -5.68 -0.74
CA ARG A 64 -7.04 -4.94 -1.09
C ARG A 64 -8.27 -5.52 -0.39
N HIS A 65 -8.38 -6.85 -0.35
CA HIS A 65 -9.46 -7.53 0.35
C HIS A 65 -9.40 -7.26 1.85
N PHE A 66 -8.20 -7.38 2.45
CA PHE A 66 -8.02 -7.11 3.88
C PHE A 66 -8.39 -5.66 4.24
N LEU A 67 -7.88 -4.70 3.47
CA LEU A 67 -8.11 -3.27 3.65
C LEU A 67 -9.60 -2.93 3.62
N LEU A 68 -10.32 -3.40 2.59
CA LEU A 68 -11.76 -3.14 2.46
C LEU A 68 -12.58 -3.81 3.57
N LYS A 69 -12.13 -4.97 4.06
CA LYS A 69 -12.86 -5.73 5.08
C LYS A 69 -12.63 -5.19 6.49
N HIS A 70 -11.40 -4.78 6.82
CA HIS A 70 -10.98 -4.53 8.19
C HIS A 70 -10.56 -3.09 8.48
N MET A 71 -10.32 -2.27 7.45
CA MET A 71 -9.68 -0.96 7.61
C MET A 71 -10.50 0.19 7.01
N ASP A 72 -11.79 -0.02 6.66
CA ASP A 72 -12.67 0.96 6.00
C ASP A 72 -12.04 1.62 4.75
N GLY A 73 -11.17 0.90 4.04
CA GLY A 73 -10.47 1.44 2.87
C GLY A 73 -9.41 2.50 3.19
N ALA A 74 -8.98 2.64 4.44
CA ALA A 74 -8.06 3.68 4.90
C ALA A 74 -6.74 3.11 5.44
N LEU A 75 -5.66 3.87 5.24
CA LEU A 75 -4.38 3.70 5.95
C LEU A 75 -4.12 4.92 6.85
N THR A 76 -3.78 4.65 8.09
CA THR A 76 -3.56 5.62 9.16
C THR A 76 -2.26 5.30 9.90
N ALA A 77 -1.78 6.23 10.75
CA ALA A 77 -0.56 6.02 11.52
C ALA A 77 -0.65 4.81 12.48
N ASP A 78 -1.83 4.59 13.07
CA ASP A 78 -2.08 3.53 14.05
C ASP A 78 -1.97 2.12 13.46
N ASP A 79 -2.02 2.01 12.13
CA ASP A 79 -1.88 0.74 11.40
C ASP A 79 -0.43 0.24 11.35
N PHE A 80 0.53 1.10 11.72
CA PHE A 80 1.95 0.85 11.57
C PHE A 80 2.70 0.87 12.91
N THR A 81 3.82 0.14 12.96
CA THR A 81 4.85 0.33 13.98
C THR A 81 5.52 1.69 13.84
N GLU A 82 6.27 2.17 14.83
CA GLU A 82 7.05 3.42 14.71
C GLU A 82 7.97 3.44 13.48
N LEU A 83 8.62 2.31 13.16
CA LEU A 83 9.45 2.20 11.96
C LEU A 83 8.61 2.28 10.68
N GLY A 84 7.46 1.60 10.68
CA GLY A 84 6.52 1.63 9.57
C GLY A 84 5.93 3.01 9.34
N GLN A 85 5.56 3.74 10.39
CA GLN A 85 5.06 5.11 10.30
C GLN A 85 6.09 6.01 9.62
N ARG A 86 7.35 5.97 10.08
CA ARG A 86 8.42 6.80 9.52
C ARG A 86 8.70 6.49 8.06
N PHE A 87 8.67 5.21 7.67
CA PHE A 87 8.86 4.84 6.27
C PHE A 87 7.65 5.23 5.41
N THR A 88 6.44 4.92 5.87
CA THR A 88 5.21 5.26 5.15
C THR A 88 5.12 6.77 4.97
N GLU A 89 5.40 7.57 5.99
CA GLU A 89 5.46 9.03 5.87
C GLU A 89 6.50 9.48 4.85
N PHE A 90 7.73 8.97 4.91
CA PHE A 90 8.75 9.27 3.88
C PHE A 90 8.32 8.89 2.46
N TYR A 91 7.61 7.78 2.30
CA TYR A 91 7.31 7.20 0.99
C TYR A 91 6.00 7.72 0.37
N TYR A 92 5.02 8.07 1.21
CA TYR A 92 3.71 8.60 0.82
C TYR A 92 3.64 10.13 0.83
N THR A 93 4.50 10.82 1.61
CA THR A 93 4.45 12.28 1.68
C THR A 93 5.37 12.87 0.61
N ASP A 94 4.78 13.64 -0.31
CA ASP A 94 5.50 14.67 -1.07
C ASP A 94 5.09 16.04 -0.52
N GLU A 95 6.02 16.98 -0.45
CA GLU A 95 5.75 18.37 -0.09
C GLU A 95 5.09 19.15 -1.26
N GLU A 96 5.14 18.66 -2.50
CA GLU A 96 4.62 19.37 -3.68
C GLU A 96 3.38 18.75 -4.37
N GLU A 97 3.29 17.41 -4.53
CA GLU A 97 2.26 16.79 -5.42
C GLU A 97 1.39 15.70 -4.76
N GLY A 98 1.67 15.29 -3.52
CA GLY A 98 1.02 14.15 -2.85
C GLY A 98 1.51 12.79 -3.38
N TYR A 99 1.60 11.79 -2.50
CA TYR A 99 2.10 10.41 -2.76
C TYR A 99 3.60 10.21 -3.03
N GLY A 100 4.47 11.12 -2.58
CA GLY A 100 5.93 10.92 -2.50
C GLY A 100 6.54 10.13 -3.65
N ALA A 101 7.50 9.25 -3.34
CA ALA A 101 8.06 8.32 -4.31
C ALA A 101 7.14 7.13 -4.62
N PHE A 102 6.09 6.90 -3.82
CA PHE A 102 5.15 5.78 -4.02
C PHE A 102 4.45 5.86 -5.38
N MET A 103 3.93 7.03 -5.75
CA MET A 103 3.16 7.18 -7.00
C MET A 103 4.04 6.92 -8.22
N GLU A 104 5.25 7.50 -8.26
CA GLU A 104 6.21 7.29 -9.34
C GLU A 104 6.58 5.81 -9.46
N ASP A 105 6.96 5.17 -8.35
CA ASP A 105 7.33 3.75 -8.33
C ASP A 105 6.19 2.85 -8.82
N TYR A 106 4.96 3.11 -8.40
CA TYR A 106 3.78 2.34 -8.81
C TYR A 106 3.49 2.50 -10.32
N ILE A 107 3.56 3.73 -10.83
CA ILE A 107 3.33 4.03 -12.25
C ILE A 107 4.40 3.36 -13.11
N LEU A 108 5.67 3.52 -12.77
CA LEU A 108 6.79 2.99 -13.54
C LEU A 108 6.86 1.46 -13.51
N ALA A 109 6.63 0.85 -12.34
CA ALA A 109 6.72 -0.61 -12.19
C ALA A 109 5.64 -1.35 -12.99
N LEU A 110 4.48 -0.72 -13.19
CA LEU A 110 3.31 -1.34 -13.83
C LEU A 110 2.98 -0.77 -15.20
N ASP A 111 3.67 0.29 -15.63
CA ASP A 111 3.38 1.03 -16.86
C ASP A 111 1.88 1.37 -16.95
N THR A 112 1.36 1.99 -15.88
CA THR A 112 -0.08 2.24 -15.76
C THR A 112 -0.70 3.01 -16.93
N PRO A 113 0.00 3.90 -17.66
CA PRO A 113 -0.54 4.51 -18.88
C PRO A 113 -0.92 3.47 -19.95
N SER A 114 -0.14 2.40 -20.12
CA SER A 114 -0.48 1.33 -21.09
C SER A 114 -1.65 0.45 -20.63
N LEU A 115 -2.00 0.50 -19.35
CA LEU A 115 -3.17 -0.17 -18.78
C LEU A 115 -4.47 0.65 -18.87
N GLY A 116 -4.39 1.92 -19.30
CA GLY A 116 -5.52 2.86 -19.28
C GLY A 116 -5.55 3.78 -18.07
N GLY A 117 -4.50 3.78 -17.23
CA GLY A 117 -4.31 4.70 -16.12
C GLY A 117 -4.14 4.00 -14.77
N PHE A 118 -3.89 4.81 -13.74
CA PHE A 118 -3.53 4.38 -12.39
C PHE A 118 -4.52 3.37 -11.77
N TYR A 119 -5.82 3.61 -11.91
CA TYR A 119 -6.88 2.76 -11.34
C TYR A 119 -7.21 1.49 -12.16
N HIS A 120 -6.58 1.30 -13.34
CA HIS A 120 -6.83 0.13 -14.19
C HIS A 120 -5.95 -1.09 -13.83
N VAL A 121 -5.05 -0.94 -12.85
CA VAL A 121 -4.22 -2.03 -12.36
C VAL A 121 -5.07 -3.15 -11.79
N LYS A 122 -4.79 -4.39 -12.23
CA LYS A 122 -5.49 -5.59 -11.74
C LYS A 122 -4.97 -6.00 -10.37
N ASN A 123 -5.87 -6.26 -9.43
CA ASN A 123 -5.56 -6.83 -8.13
C ASN A 123 -5.27 -8.34 -8.23
N THR A 124 -4.02 -8.68 -8.58
CA THR A 124 -3.58 -10.07 -8.79
C THR A 124 -2.24 -10.34 -8.09
N PRO A 125 -1.92 -11.60 -7.76
CA PRO A 125 -0.61 -11.97 -7.23
C PRO A 125 0.55 -11.57 -8.16
N GLU A 126 0.35 -11.60 -9.48
CA GLU A 126 1.38 -11.22 -10.45
C GLU A 126 1.68 -9.72 -10.40
N THR A 127 0.64 -8.88 -10.26
CA THR A 127 0.82 -7.44 -10.02
C THR A 127 1.56 -7.20 -8.71
N PHE A 128 1.13 -7.88 -7.63
CA PHE A 128 1.77 -7.75 -6.32
C PHE A 128 3.27 -8.11 -6.39
N ALA A 129 3.60 -9.24 -7.03
CA ALA A 129 4.96 -9.71 -7.18
C ALA A 129 5.88 -8.74 -7.95
N LYS A 130 5.34 -7.94 -8.88
CA LYS A 130 6.10 -6.87 -9.56
C LYS A 130 6.41 -5.70 -8.65
N LEU A 131 5.49 -5.36 -7.75
CA LEU A 131 5.63 -4.22 -6.83
C LEU A 131 6.48 -4.55 -5.59
N THR A 132 6.42 -5.78 -5.09
CA THR A 132 7.19 -6.23 -3.92
C THR A 132 8.68 -5.82 -3.95
N PRO A 133 9.47 -6.10 -5.02
CA PRO A 133 10.88 -5.71 -5.05
C PRO A 133 11.08 -4.19 -5.12
N VAL A 134 10.13 -3.44 -5.68
CA VAL A 134 10.18 -1.97 -5.79
C VAL A 134 10.04 -1.36 -4.40
N PHE A 135 8.98 -1.72 -3.68
CA PHE A 135 8.76 -1.28 -2.30
C PHE A 135 9.90 -1.69 -1.37
N GLN A 136 10.39 -2.93 -1.51
CA GLN A 136 11.53 -3.41 -0.74
C GLN A 136 12.80 -2.59 -1.00
N THR A 137 13.05 -2.22 -2.26
CA THR A 137 14.21 -1.41 -2.64
C THR A 137 14.10 0.01 -2.07
N ALA A 138 12.92 0.63 -2.14
CA ALA A 138 12.66 1.94 -1.55
C ALA A 138 12.90 1.92 -0.04
N PHE A 139 12.39 0.89 0.66
CA PHE A 139 12.59 0.71 2.09
C PHE A 139 14.06 0.55 2.49
N GLU A 140 14.81 -0.31 1.81
CA GLU A 140 16.23 -0.53 2.15
C GLU A 140 17.11 0.68 1.83
N LYS A 141 16.80 1.43 0.75
CA LYS A 141 17.47 2.70 0.44
C LYS A 141 17.25 3.73 1.55
N TRP A 142 16.00 3.95 1.92
CA TRP A 142 15.64 4.85 3.02
C TRP A 142 16.28 4.43 4.35
N LYS A 143 16.18 3.14 4.70
CA LYS A 143 16.79 2.61 5.92
C LYS A 143 18.30 2.76 5.95
N SER A 144 18.96 2.77 4.79
CA SER A 144 20.39 3.00 4.66
C SER A 144 20.76 4.47 4.78
N SER A 145 19.95 5.41 4.28
CA SER A 145 20.22 6.85 4.44
C SER A 145 20.21 7.27 5.92
N LEU A 146 19.30 6.70 6.73
CA LEU A 146 19.26 6.92 8.19
C LEU A 146 20.54 6.52 8.94
N LYS A 147 21.34 5.62 8.36
CA LYS A 147 22.63 5.19 8.94
C LYS A 147 23.79 6.07 8.50
N ALA A 148 23.69 6.67 7.31
CA ALA A 148 24.72 7.56 6.76
C ALA A 148 24.68 8.96 7.39
N GLU A 149 23.56 9.33 8.02
CA GLU A 149 23.37 10.58 8.75
C GLU A 149 23.86 10.56 10.21
N LYS A 150 24.54 9.48 10.63
CA LYS A 150 25.20 9.35 11.95
C LYS A 150 26.72 9.48 11.82
#